data_AF-A0A1X1B6B0-F1
#
_entry.id   AF-A0A1X1B6B0-F1
#
_cell.length_a   1.000
_cell.length_b   1.000
_cell.length_c   1.000
_cell.angle_alpha   90.00
_cell.angle_beta   90.00
_cell.angle_gamma   90.00
#
_symmetry.space_group_name_H-M   'P 1'
#
loop_
_entity.id
_entity.type
_entity.pdbx_description
1 polymer ?
#
loop_
_entity_poly.entity_id
_entity_poly.type
_entity_poly.pdbx_seq_one_letter_code
_entity_poly.pdbx_strand_id
1 'polypeptide(L)' 'MAAATTRTEEQLLAAVAAGHEMAGMPLTEADEAAVRRVVRGETTGDDEVARLLAAIRSR' A
#
# COMPACT_ATOMS: atom_id res chain seq x y z
N MET A 1 -8.23 17.39 2.55
CA MET A 1 -7.07 17.93 1.79
C MET A 1 -5.96 16.91 1.87
N ALA A 2 -5.63 16.25 0.75
CA ALA A 2 -4.46 15.37 0.69
C ALA A 2 -3.20 16.23 0.86
N ALA A 3 -2.38 15.94 1.87
CA ALA A 3 -1.09 16.57 2.01
C ALA A 3 -0.28 16.25 0.75
N ALA A 4 0.09 17.27 -0.02
CA ALA A 4 1.04 17.11 -1.12
C ALA A 4 2.36 16.64 -0.51
N THR A 5 2.61 15.34 -0.61
CA THR A 5 3.84 14.73 -0.14
C THR A 5 4.99 15.25 -1.00
N THR A 6 6.03 15.78 -0.36
CA THR A 6 7.29 16.14 -1.05
C THR A 6 8.10 14.91 -1.45
N ARG A 7 7.59 13.71 -1.13
CA ARG A 7 8.27 12.43 -1.35
C ARG A 7 7.83 11.80 -2.67
N THR A 8 8.76 11.18 -3.39
CA THR A 8 8.45 10.42 -4.61
C THR A 8 7.67 9.14 -4.29
N GLU A 9 7.07 8.54 -5.31
CA GLU A 9 6.39 7.23 -5.19
C GLU A 9 7.36 6.18 -4.62
N GLU A 10 8.61 6.15 -5.08
CA GLU A 10 9.62 5.22 -4.58
C GLU A 10 9.98 5.47 -3.12
N GLN A 11 10.04 6.73 -2.67
CA GLN A 11 10.34 7.06 -1.28
C GLN A 11 9.21 6.63 -0.34
N LEU A 12 7.96 6.74 -0.79
CA LEU A 12 6.80 6.27 -0.04
C LEU A 12 6.78 4.74 0.01
N LEU A 13 7.04 4.08 -1.12
CA LEU A 13 7.13 2.62 -1.18
C LEU A 13 8.26 2.09 -0.27
N ALA A 14 9.43 2.73 -0.30
CA ALA A 14 10.56 2.37 0.55
C ALA A 14 10.24 2.54 2.04
N ALA A 15 9.50 3.58 2.43
CA ALA A 15 9.06 3.76 3.82
C ALA A 15 8.10 2.65 4.27
N VAL A 16 7.16 2.25 3.40
CA VAL A 16 6.23 1.16 3.68
C VAL A 16 6.96 -0.19 3.76
N ALA A 17 7.88 -0.45 2.84
CA ALA A 17 8.73 -1.64 2.84
C ALA A 17 9.58 -1.74 4.11
N ALA A 18 10.21 -0.64 4.54
CA ALA A 18 10.98 -0.61 5.77
C ALA A 18 10.12 -0.96 7.00
N GLY A 19 8.89 -0.45 7.09
CA GLY A 19 7.98 -0.79 8.19
C GLY A 19 7.59 -2.28 8.20
N HIS A 20 7.39 -2.87 7.02
CA HIS A 20 7.08 -4.29 6.84
C HIS A 20 8.26 -5.19 7.18
N GLU A 21 9.47 -4.84 6.74
CA GLU A 21 10.72 -5.50 7.12
C GLU A 21 10.93 -5.47 8.65
N MET A 22 10.74 -4.31 9.27
CA MET A 22 10.83 -4.16 10.72
C MET A 22 9.80 -5.01 11.47
N ALA A 23 8.64 -5.26 10.86
CA ALA A 23 7.60 -6.13 11.40
C ALA A 23 7.82 -7.63 11.10
N GLY A 24 8.90 -8.00 10.41
CA GLY A 24 9.17 -9.38 9.99
C GLY A 24 8.21 -9.90 8.91
N MET A 25 7.54 -8.99 8.19
CA MET A 25 6.56 -9.30 7.16
C MET A 25 6.92 -8.53 5.87
N PRO A 26 7.93 -8.96 5.10
CA PRO A 26 8.37 -8.24 3.92
C PRO A 26 7.23 -8.04 2.90
N LEU A 27 7.25 -6.93 2.17
CA LEU A 27 6.23 -6.62 1.17
C LEU A 27 6.20 -7.68 0.06
N THR A 28 5.01 -8.08 -0.37
CA THR A 28 4.84 -8.83 -1.61
C THR A 28 4.71 -7.88 -2.80
N GLU A 29 4.94 -8.38 -4.02
CA GLU A 29 4.71 -7.60 -5.26
C GLU A 29 3.26 -7.09 -5.37
N ALA A 30 2.30 -7.86 -4.85
CA ALA A 30 0.89 -7.48 -4.82
C ALA A 30 0.63 -6.29 -3.89
N ASP A 31 1.30 -6.27 -2.73
CA ASP A 31 1.22 -5.16 -1.79
C ASP A 31 1.89 -3.90 -2.36
N GLU A 32 3.02 -4.05 -3.07
CA GLU A 32 3.64 -2.90 -3.75
C GLU A 32 2.69 -2.28 -4.77
N ALA A 33 2.01 -3.11 -5.56
CA ALA A 33 1.04 -2.64 -6.54
C ALA A 33 -0.13 -1.91 -5.85
N ALA A 34 -0.59 -2.38 -4.68
CA ALA A 34 -1.61 -1.71 -3.89
C ALA A 34 -1.13 -0.34 -3.37
N VAL A 35 0.08 -0.28 -2.82
CA VAL A 35 0.69 0.98 -2.35
C VAL A 35 0.81 1.99 -3.49
N ARG A 36 1.24 1.58 -4.68
CA ARG A 36 1.34 2.47 -5.86
C ARG A 36 -0.01 3.04 -6.26
N ARG A 37 -1.08 2.23 -6.28
CA ARG A 37 -2.45 2.72 -6.57
C ARG A 37 -2.91 3.77 -5.56
N VAL A 38 -2.65 3.54 -4.27
CA VAL A 38 -2.99 4.48 -3.20
C VAL A 38 -2.20 5.79 -3.32
N VAL A 39 -0.89 5.71 -3.57
CA VAL A 39 -0.03 6.88 -3.73
C VAL A 39 -0.43 7.73 -4.94
N ARG A 40 -0.86 7.10 -6.03
CA ARG A 40 -1.36 7.78 -7.23
C ARG A 40 -2.79 8.32 -7.09
N GLY A 41 -3.48 7.97 -6.01
CA GLY A 41 -4.88 8.33 -5.78
C GLY A 41 -5.88 7.57 -6.66
N GLU A 42 -5.46 6.43 -7.24
CA GLU A 42 -6.34 5.53 -8.00
C GLU A 42 -7.30 4.76 -7.07
N THR A 43 -6.86 4.51 -5.83
CA THR A 43 -7.62 3.89 -4.75
C THR A 43 -7.31 4.57 -3.42
N THR A 44 -8.10 4.27 -2.39
CA THR A 44 -7.79 4.61 -1.00
C THR A 44 -7.27 3.39 -0.24
N GLY A 45 -6.65 3.61 0.93
CA GLY A 45 -6.27 2.49 1.81
C GLY A 45 -7.48 1.64 2.21
N ASP A 46 -8.63 2.26 2.45
CA ASP A 46 -9.88 1.56 2.79
C ASP A 46 -10.38 0.69 1.63
N ASP A 47 -10.25 1.17 0.38
CA ASP A 47 -10.62 0.38 -0.80
C ASP A 47 -9.75 -0.88 -0.94
N GLU A 48 -8.44 -0.77 -0.70
CA GLU A 48 -7.53 -1.91 -0.76
C GLU A 48 -7.80 -2.91 0.37
N VAL A 49 -8.08 -2.45 1.60
CA VAL A 49 -8.52 -3.31 2.71
C VAL A 49 -9.83 -4.02 2.37
N ALA A 50 -10.81 -3.31 1.81
CA ALA A 50 -12.08 -3.91 1.40
C ALA A 50 -11.89 -5.00 0.33
N ARG A 51 -10.99 -4.78 -0.64
CA ARG A 51 -10.62 -5.79 -1.66
C ARG A 51 -9.96 -7.02 -1.04
N LEU A 52 -9.01 -6.83 -0.13
CA LEU A 52 -8.37 -7.93 0.61
C LEU A 52 -9.39 -8.75 1.39
N LEU A 53 -10.28 -8.10 2.13
CA LEU A 53 -11.34 -8.78 2.88
C LEU A 53 -12.36 -9.48 1.98
N ALA A 54 -12.65 -8.96 0.79
CA ALA A 54 -13.48 -9.64 -0.20
C ALA A 54 -12.79 -10.90 -0.73
N ALA A 55 -11.50 -10.82 -1.09
CA ALA A 55 -10.71 -11.96 -1.57
C ALA A 55 -10.58 -13.08 -0.53
N ILE A 56 -10.41 -12.73 0.74
CA ILE A 56 -10.37 -13.70 1.85
C ILE A 56 -11.72 -14.42 1.99
N ARG A 57 -12.85 -13.69 1.90
CA ARG A 57 -14.19 -14.27 2.02
C ARG A 57 -14.60 -15.15 0.84
N SER A 58 -13.97 -14.98 -0.33
CA SER A 58 -14.23 -15.78 -1.53
C SER A 58 -13.36 -17.03 -1.65
N ARG A 59 -12.51 -17.31 -0.65
CA ARG A 59 -11.72 -18.55 -0.54
C ARG A 59 -12.47 -19.60 0.26
#